data_AF-A0A5K7XAM1-F1
#
_entry.id   AF-A0A5K7XAM1-F1
#
_cell.length_a   1.000
_cell.length_b   1.000
_cell.length_c   1.000
_cell.angle_alpha   90.00
_cell.angle_beta   90.00
_cell.angle_gamma   90.00
#
_symmetry.space_group_name_H-M   'P 1'
#
loop_
_entity.id
_entity.type
_entity.pdbx_description
1 polymer ?
#
loop_
_entity_poly.entity_id
_entity_poly.type
_entity_poly.pdbx_seq_one_letter_code
_entity_poly.pdbx_strand_id
1 'polypeptide(L)'
;MAIAPPPAPEQPAKASEKAEKAALKVSSYEQAATLVITLLVIFGTSFGGLAMIFFADKFNREEVVEIAFVPMEATSPTANGGFGTDPDPPGVEDGSELVEPNLEDTLAAVEMTTDLLSDSIISDASVTDQSLQGTADQASKGSGVGDGRQPGPGGDGVIERVPRWQRWKIRFEPKSPADFAKWLDQYKIRIGVLGRDNKVHVAYGFTNGTPQVETAEPAVYNSWGQTLPADGPMPALTKDLARKAGTLQRGPIALLFYPNEIDQLLYTLEKAHMEKSNHKSHDANKIRETVFTVVQDSSGYRFVVVDQKYF
;
A
#
# COMPACT_ATOMS: atom_id res chain seq x y z
N MET A 1 -92.50 77.34 -21.19
CA MET A 1 -92.25 76.45 -20.03
C MET A 1 -91.12 75.52 -20.44
N ALA A 2 -89.88 75.82 -20.05
CA ALA A 2 -88.70 75.05 -20.44
C ALA A 2 -88.26 74.21 -19.23
N ILE A 3 -88.23 72.89 -19.41
CA ILE A 3 -87.87 71.91 -18.38
C ILE A 3 -86.34 71.81 -18.36
N ALA A 4 -85.74 72.05 -17.19
CA ALA A 4 -84.30 71.91 -16.97
C ALA A 4 -83.87 70.43 -16.99
N PRO A 5 -82.68 70.09 -17.53
CA PRO A 5 -82.19 68.73 -17.53
C PRO A 5 -81.72 68.30 -16.13
N PRO A 6 -81.78 67.00 -15.80
CA PRO A 6 -81.40 66.47 -14.49
C PRO A 6 -79.87 66.55 -14.26
N PRO A 7 -79.42 66.66 -12.99
CA PRO A 7 -78.00 66.72 -12.66
C PRO A 7 -77.30 65.37 -12.92
N ALA A 8 -76.06 65.43 -13.42
CA ALA A 8 -75.23 64.26 -13.67
C ALA A 8 -74.80 63.56 -12.37
N PRO A 9 -74.62 62.23 -12.37
CA PRO A 9 -74.17 61.49 -11.19
C PRO A 9 -72.70 61.78 -10.86
N GLU A 10 -72.43 62.19 -9.63
CA GLU A 10 -71.08 62.30 -9.06
C GLU A 10 -70.39 60.94 -9.04
N GLN A 11 -69.18 60.87 -9.61
CA GLN A 11 -68.34 59.66 -9.65
C GLN A 11 -67.60 59.45 -8.31
N PRO A 12 -67.76 58.32 -7.61
CA PRO A 12 -66.99 57.99 -6.41
C PRO A 12 -65.73 57.13 -6.71
N ALA A 13 -65.08 57.29 -7.87
CA ALA A 13 -64.02 56.35 -8.30
C ALA A 13 -62.58 56.75 -7.90
N LYS A 14 -62.29 58.04 -7.68
CA LYS A 14 -60.90 58.51 -7.49
C LYS A 14 -60.35 58.39 -6.06
N ALA A 15 -61.21 58.19 -5.06
CA ALA A 15 -60.78 58.08 -3.65
C ALA A 15 -60.23 56.68 -3.32
N SER A 16 -60.79 55.63 -3.92
CA SER A 16 -60.41 54.23 -3.68
C SER A 16 -58.99 53.93 -4.14
N GLU A 17 -58.61 54.40 -5.32
CA GLU A 17 -57.29 54.12 -5.92
C GLU A 17 -56.11 54.80 -5.19
N LYS A 18 -56.36 55.95 -4.53
CA LYS A 18 -55.38 56.62 -3.67
C LYS A 18 -55.19 55.92 -2.33
N ALA A 19 -56.24 55.32 -1.77
CA ALA A 19 -56.17 54.55 -0.53
C ALA A 19 -55.39 53.24 -0.74
N GLU A 20 -55.60 52.58 -1.88
CA GLU A 20 -54.90 51.34 -2.24
C GLU A 20 -53.40 51.58 -2.51
N LYS A 21 -53.04 52.70 -3.16
CA LYS A 21 -51.64 53.12 -3.35
C LYS A 21 -50.95 53.62 -2.06
N ALA A 22 -51.72 54.07 -1.08
CA ALA A 22 -51.20 54.45 0.24
C ALA A 22 -50.99 53.23 1.16
N ALA A 23 -51.77 52.16 0.95
CA ALA A 23 -51.66 50.90 1.70
C ALA A 23 -50.39 50.08 1.36
N LEU A 24 -49.68 50.43 0.28
CA LEU A 24 -48.44 49.77 -0.18
C LEU A 24 -47.16 50.55 0.12
N LYS A 25 -47.21 51.53 1.05
CA LYS A 25 -46.00 52.22 1.50
C LYS A 25 -45.30 51.40 2.58
N VAL A 26 -44.19 50.80 2.21
CA VAL A 26 -43.25 50.14 3.12
C VAL A 26 -42.85 51.12 4.22
N SER A 27 -42.98 50.70 5.47
CA SER A 27 -42.62 51.54 6.61
C SER A 27 -41.10 51.73 6.65
N SER A 28 -40.63 52.91 7.05
CA SER A 28 -39.19 53.15 7.29
C SER A 28 -38.62 52.18 8.34
N TYR A 29 -39.47 51.73 9.26
CA TYR A 29 -39.14 50.68 10.22
C TYR A 29 -38.90 49.32 9.54
N GLU A 30 -39.73 48.93 8.56
CA GLU A 30 -39.55 47.68 7.82
C GLU A 30 -38.27 47.69 6.98
N GLN A 31 -37.91 48.84 6.39
CA GLN A 31 -36.65 48.99 5.67
C GLN A 31 -35.43 48.87 6.61
N ALA A 32 -35.48 49.51 7.79
CA ALA A 32 -34.41 49.41 8.76
C ALA A 32 -34.29 47.98 9.33
N ALA A 33 -35.43 47.36 9.66
CA ALA A 33 -35.48 46.01 10.21
C ALA A 33 -34.96 44.97 9.20
N THR A 34 -35.39 45.05 7.93
CA THR A 34 -34.90 44.16 6.88
C THR A 34 -33.40 44.37 6.63
N LEU A 35 -32.91 45.61 6.63
CA LEU A 35 -31.46 45.88 6.49
C LEU A 35 -30.65 45.26 7.63
N VAL A 36 -31.10 45.40 8.88
CA VAL A 36 -30.43 44.81 10.05
C VAL A 36 -30.44 43.28 9.97
N ILE A 37 -31.60 42.68 9.65
CA ILE A 37 -31.73 41.22 9.50
C ILE A 37 -30.81 40.71 8.39
N THR A 38 -30.75 41.39 7.26
CA THR A 38 -29.90 40.99 6.12
C THR A 38 -28.43 41.03 6.49
N LEU A 39 -28.01 42.09 7.21
CA LEU A 39 -26.63 42.24 7.67
C LEU A 39 -26.26 41.13 8.69
N LEU A 40 -27.19 40.78 9.58
CA LEU A 40 -27.01 39.69 10.55
C LEU A 40 -26.89 38.33 9.85
N VAL A 41 -27.68 38.08 8.80
CA VAL A 41 -27.60 36.84 8.00
C VAL A 41 -26.27 36.76 7.24
N ILE A 42 -25.81 37.85 6.63
CA ILE A 42 -24.51 37.89 5.91
C ILE A 42 -23.35 37.65 6.87
N PHE A 43 -23.34 38.29 8.04
CA PHE A 43 -22.33 38.05 9.07
C PHE A 43 -22.40 36.62 9.60
N GLY A 44 -23.59 36.13 9.95
CA GLY A 44 -23.78 34.78 10.48
C GLY A 44 -23.31 33.69 9.51
N THR A 45 -23.66 33.81 8.23
CA THR A 45 -23.24 32.86 7.19
C THR A 45 -21.75 32.94 6.88
N SER A 46 -21.16 34.15 6.83
CA SER A 46 -19.72 34.30 6.58
C SER A 46 -18.87 33.74 7.72
N PHE A 47 -19.20 34.10 8.96
CA PHE A 47 -18.49 33.59 10.15
C PHE A 47 -18.75 32.10 10.36
N GLY A 48 -19.98 31.62 10.13
CA GLY A 48 -20.31 30.20 10.19
C GLY A 48 -19.55 29.37 9.16
N GLY A 49 -19.45 29.86 7.92
CA GLY A 49 -18.65 29.23 6.87
C GLY A 49 -17.16 29.16 7.20
N LEU A 50 -16.58 30.28 7.67
CA LEU A 50 -15.17 30.30 8.11
C LEU A 50 -14.94 29.38 9.30
N ALA A 51 -15.84 29.36 10.28
CA ALA A 51 -15.73 28.47 11.43
C ALA A 51 -15.79 27.00 11.00
N MET A 52 -16.69 26.64 10.09
CA MET A 52 -16.78 25.28 9.56
C MET A 52 -15.48 24.85 8.87
N ILE A 53 -14.89 25.72 8.02
CA ILE A 53 -13.60 25.45 7.37
C ILE A 53 -12.48 25.34 8.41
N PHE A 54 -12.43 26.26 9.39
CA PHE A 54 -11.42 26.27 10.44
C PHE A 54 -11.46 25.00 11.29
N PHE A 55 -12.66 24.55 11.69
CA PHE A 55 -12.81 23.32 12.46
C PHE A 55 -12.54 22.08 11.61
N ALA A 56 -12.95 22.07 10.33
CA ALA A 56 -12.60 20.99 9.41
C ALA A 56 -11.07 20.85 9.25
N ASP A 57 -10.33 21.96 9.10
CA ASP A 57 -8.86 21.94 9.05
C ASP A 57 -8.26 21.52 10.39
N LYS A 58 -8.79 22.02 11.51
CA LYS A 58 -8.25 21.73 12.84
C LYS A 58 -8.41 20.26 13.25
N PHE A 59 -9.52 19.62 12.88
CA PHE A 59 -9.75 18.20 13.19
C PHE A 59 -9.07 17.24 12.19
N ASN A 60 -8.72 17.70 10.98
CA ASN A 60 -7.95 16.91 10.02
C ASN A 60 -6.42 17.05 10.15
N ARG A 61 -5.93 17.79 11.15
CA ARG A 61 -4.50 17.76 11.49
C ARG A 61 -4.19 16.46 12.20
N GLU A 62 -3.80 15.46 11.43
CA GLU A 62 -3.11 14.28 11.98
C GLU A 62 -1.96 14.78 12.87
N GLU A 63 -2.04 14.44 14.15
CA GLU A 63 -1.02 14.76 15.13
C GLU A 63 0.25 14.00 14.76
N VAL A 64 1.18 14.73 14.15
CA VAL A 64 2.53 14.27 13.84
C VAL A 64 3.25 14.12 15.16
N VAL A 65 3.23 12.91 15.69
CA VAL A 65 4.01 12.55 16.88
C VAL A 65 5.45 12.36 16.43
N GLU A 66 6.35 13.24 16.88
CA GLU A 66 7.79 13.00 16.81
C GLU A 66 8.13 11.83 17.72
N ILE A 67 8.58 10.71 17.15
CA ILE A 67 8.90 9.51 17.91
C ILE A 67 10.40 9.45 18.12
N ALA A 68 10.80 9.31 19.38
CA ALA A 68 12.20 9.15 19.76
C ALA A 68 12.78 7.87 19.15
N PHE A 69 13.97 8.01 18.55
CA PHE A 69 14.74 6.94 17.94
C PHE A 69 15.11 5.87 18.99
N VAL A 70 14.61 4.64 18.80
CA VAL A 70 15.04 3.48 19.58
C VAL A 70 15.94 2.63 18.67
N PRO A 71 17.26 2.60 18.87
CA PRO A 71 18.13 1.72 18.09
C PRO A 71 17.81 0.26 18.45
N MET A 72 17.44 -0.53 17.44
CA MET A 72 17.42 -2.00 17.55
C MET A 72 18.62 -2.57 16.80
N GLU A 73 19.25 -3.61 17.35
CA GLU A 73 20.34 -4.32 16.67
C GLU A 73 19.87 -4.89 15.32
N ALA A 74 20.76 -4.85 14.33
CA ALA A 74 20.46 -5.25 12.96
C ALA A 74 20.16 -6.75 12.87
N THR A 75 18.88 -7.12 12.80
CA THR A 75 18.48 -8.47 12.43
C THR A 75 18.78 -8.71 10.96
N SER A 76 19.59 -9.73 10.67
CA SER A 76 19.95 -10.14 9.32
C SER A 76 18.69 -10.40 8.45
N PRO A 77 18.62 -9.90 7.20
CA PRO A 77 17.52 -10.15 6.27
C PRO A 77 17.38 -11.62 5.84
N THR A 78 18.31 -12.48 6.24
CA THR A 78 18.45 -13.86 5.74
C THR A 78 18.02 -14.94 6.75
N ALA A 79 17.39 -14.56 7.87
CA ALA A 79 16.79 -15.51 8.80
C ALA A 79 15.46 -16.07 8.26
N ASN A 80 15.50 -16.68 7.06
CA ASN A 80 14.37 -17.36 6.45
C ASN A 80 14.26 -18.75 7.10
N GLY A 81 13.51 -18.84 8.20
CA GLY A 81 13.26 -20.09 8.90
C GLY A 81 12.30 -20.98 8.11
N GLY A 82 12.84 -21.87 7.27
CA GLY A 82 12.11 -23.03 6.78
C GLY A 82 12.09 -24.12 7.85
N PHE A 83 10.98 -24.27 8.57
CA PHE A 83 10.68 -25.53 9.26
C PHE A 83 10.08 -26.48 8.24
N GLY A 84 10.95 -27.28 7.64
CA GLY A 84 10.62 -28.41 6.79
C GLY A 84 11.64 -29.50 7.01
N THR A 85 11.64 -30.12 8.19
CA THR A 85 12.08 -31.51 8.25
C THR A 85 11.11 -32.30 7.39
N ASP A 86 11.57 -32.68 6.20
CA ASP A 86 11.03 -33.86 5.54
C ASP A 86 11.03 -34.97 6.61
N PRO A 87 9.91 -35.63 6.92
CA PRO A 87 10.06 -36.96 7.49
C PRO A 87 10.82 -37.74 6.43
N ASP A 88 12.06 -38.14 6.73
CA ASP A 88 12.81 -39.04 5.85
C ASP A 88 11.85 -40.16 5.44
N PRO A 89 11.66 -40.41 4.13
CA PRO A 89 10.85 -41.54 3.70
C PRO A 89 11.41 -42.76 4.42
N PRO A 90 10.59 -43.57 5.11
CA PRO A 90 11.08 -44.65 5.95
C PRO A 90 12.09 -45.47 5.15
N GLY A 91 13.31 -45.54 5.67
CA GLY A 91 14.37 -46.32 5.08
C GLY A 91 13.86 -47.74 4.87
N VAL A 92 14.18 -48.33 3.73
CA VAL A 92 13.85 -49.71 3.33
C VAL A 92 14.41 -50.79 4.28
N GLU A 93 14.89 -50.40 5.45
CA GLU A 93 15.36 -51.27 6.54
C GLU A 93 14.25 -51.68 7.53
N ASP A 94 13.07 -51.03 7.50
CA ASP A 94 11.90 -51.40 8.33
C ASP A 94 10.74 -52.02 7.51
N GLY A 95 11.02 -52.47 6.28
CA GLY A 95 10.11 -53.30 5.52
C GLY A 95 10.03 -54.69 6.14
N SER A 96 8.84 -55.09 6.61
CA SER A 96 8.55 -56.48 6.96
C SER A 96 9.09 -57.42 5.90
N GLU A 97 9.92 -58.38 6.33
CA GLU A 97 10.57 -59.41 5.50
C GLU A 97 9.54 -59.97 4.51
N LEU A 98 9.69 -59.61 3.24
CA LEU A 98 8.85 -60.11 2.16
C LEU A 98 9.12 -61.61 2.05
N VAL A 99 8.20 -62.43 2.59
CA VAL A 99 8.13 -63.85 2.28
C VAL A 99 7.90 -63.94 0.78
N GLU A 100 8.88 -64.43 0.03
CA GLU A 100 8.72 -64.72 -1.39
C GLU A 100 7.61 -65.77 -1.55
N PRO A 101 6.51 -65.48 -2.27
CA PRO A 101 5.54 -66.51 -2.61
C PRO A 101 6.18 -67.49 -3.60
N ASN A 102 6.02 -68.79 -3.36
CA ASN A 102 6.48 -69.83 -4.27
C ASN A 102 5.90 -69.61 -5.67
N LEU A 103 6.73 -69.74 -6.69
CA LEU A 103 6.36 -69.47 -8.09
C LEU A 103 5.19 -70.35 -8.57
N GLU A 104 4.99 -71.54 -7.98
CA GLU A 104 3.82 -72.38 -8.27
C GLU A 104 2.47 -71.70 -7.95
N ASP A 105 2.37 -70.91 -6.88
CA ASP A 105 1.12 -70.26 -6.48
C ASP A 105 0.79 -69.04 -7.36
N THR A 106 1.82 -68.37 -7.89
CA THR A 106 1.63 -67.23 -8.80
C THR A 106 1.16 -67.66 -10.19
N LEU A 107 1.57 -68.83 -10.68
CA LEU A 107 1.11 -69.37 -11.95
C LEU A 107 -0.34 -69.85 -11.89
N ALA A 108 -0.75 -70.46 -10.76
CA ALA A 108 -2.15 -70.84 -10.55
C ALA A 108 -3.10 -69.63 -10.53
N ALA A 109 -2.65 -68.49 -9.97
CA ALA A 109 -3.45 -67.28 -9.94
C ALA A 109 -3.65 -66.65 -11.33
N VAL A 110 -2.64 -66.70 -12.21
CA VAL A 110 -2.74 -66.18 -13.59
C VAL A 110 -3.65 -67.06 -14.45
N GLU A 111 -3.59 -68.38 -14.28
CA GLU A 111 -4.47 -69.32 -14.98
C GLU A 111 -5.95 -69.07 -14.60
N MET A 112 -6.23 -68.83 -13.31
CA MET A 112 -7.57 -68.50 -12.83
C MET A 112 -8.11 -67.16 -13.37
N THR A 113 -7.24 -66.15 -13.56
CA THR A 113 -7.67 -64.87 -14.16
C THR A 113 -7.92 -64.95 -15.67
N THR A 114 -7.26 -65.89 -16.36
CA THR A 114 -7.39 -66.05 -17.82
C THR A 114 -8.67 -66.80 -18.19
N ASP A 115 -9.09 -67.76 -17.37
CA ASP A 115 -10.38 -68.45 -17.53
C ASP A 115 -11.57 -67.52 -17.27
N LEU A 116 -11.45 -66.56 -16.34
CA LEU A 116 -12.52 -65.60 -16.05
C LEU A 116 -12.66 -64.49 -17.12
N LEU A 117 -11.60 -64.19 -17.87
CA LEU A 117 -11.61 -63.19 -18.95
C LEU A 117 -12.12 -63.74 -20.28
N SER A 118 -12.16 -65.07 -20.44
CA SER A 118 -12.57 -65.72 -21.69
C SER A 118 -14.08 -65.82 -21.86
N ASP A 119 -14.86 -65.68 -20.78
CA ASP A 119 -16.33 -65.82 -20.78
C ASP A 119 -17.10 -64.48 -20.80
N SER A 120 -16.40 -63.33 -20.70
CA SER A 120 -17.05 -62.01 -20.56
C SER A 120 -16.83 -61.03 -21.74
N ILE A 121 -16.27 -61.49 -22.88
CA ILE A 121 -15.95 -60.61 -24.05
C ILE A 121 -17.07 -60.60 -25.11
N ILE A 122 -18.26 -61.13 -24.81
CA ILE A 122 -19.42 -61.06 -25.72
C ILE A 122 -20.61 -60.42 -25.00
N SER A 123 -20.60 -59.09 -24.84
CA SER A 123 -21.79 -58.23 -24.97
C SER A 123 -21.51 -56.78 -24.55
N ASP A 124 -21.82 -55.88 -25.48
CA ASP A 124 -22.39 -54.56 -25.26
C ASP A 124 -21.54 -53.44 -24.63
N ALA A 125 -21.09 -52.59 -25.57
CA ALA A 125 -21.03 -51.15 -25.46
C ALA A 125 -22.19 -50.55 -24.62
N SER A 126 -21.94 -50.23 -23.35
CA SER A 126 -22.57 -49.11 -22.61
C SER A 126 -22.11 -49.07 -21.15
N VAL A 127 -20.87 -48.66 -20.87
CA VAL A 127 -20.49 -48.18 -19.53
C VAL A 127 -19.53 -46.99 -19.66
N THR A 128 -20.05 -45.90 -20.22
CA THR A 128 -19.66 -44.56 -19.79
C THR A 128 -20.46 -44.30 -18.51
N ASP A 129 -19.80 -43.86 -17.44
CA ASP A 129 -20.40 -43.23 -16.23
C ASP A 129 -20.48 -44.00 -14.90
N GLN A 130 -19.64 -45.00 -14.60
CA GLN A 130 -19.65 -45.53 -13.22
C GLN A 130 -18.36 -46.22 -12.72
N SER A 131 -17.22 -45.51 -12.63
CA SER A 131 -16.09 -45.95 -11.76
C SER A 131 -14.96 -44.91 -11.57
N LEU A 132 -15.28 -43.61 -11.43
CA LEU A 132 -14.30 -42.60 -10.98
C LEU A 132 -14.81 -41.80 -9.76
N GLN A 133 -15.58 -42.46 -8.88
CA GLN A 133 -16.00 -41.89 -7.60
C GLN A 133 -15.25 -42.60 -6.45
N GLY A 134 -13.98 -42.27 -6.31
CA GLY A 134 -13.15 -42.72 -5.22
C GLY A 134 -11.73 -42.25 -5.43
N THR A 135 -11.26 -41.33 -4.57
CA THR A 135 -9.89 -40.76 -4.50
C THR A 135 -9.64 -39.44 -5.24
N ALA A 136 -10.60 -38.51 -5.25
CA ALA A 136 -10.39 -37.13 -5.73
C ALA A 136 -10.37 -36.04 -4.62
N ASP A 137 -10.53 -36.40 -3.35
CA ASP A 137 -10.58 -35.43 -2.22
C ASP A 137 -9.27 -35.29 -1.42
N GLN A 138 -8.16 -35.93 -1.83
CA GLN A 138 -6.85 -35.78 -1.17
C GLN A 138 -5.71 -35.27 -2.05
N ALA A 139 -5.95 -34.97 -3.32
CA ALA A 139 -4.90 -34.53 -4.26
C ALA A 139 -4.89 -33.02 -4.57
N SER A 140 -5.46 -32.18 -3.71
CA SER A 140 -5.50 -30.72 -3.93
C SER A 140 -5.14 -29.92 -2.69
N LYS A 141 -3.91 -30.08 -2.20
CA LYS A 141 -3.17 -29.05 -1.43
C LYS A 141 -1.69 -29.13 -1.77
N GLY A 142 -1.32 -28.58 -2.91
CA GLY A 142 0.08 -28.27 -3.21
C GLY A 142 0.56 -27.17 -2.26
N SER A 143 1.12 -27.56 -1.12
CA SER A 143 1.91 -26.69 -0.26
C SER A 143 3.32 -26.64 -0.84
N GLY A 144 3.56 -25.76 -1.81
CA GLY A 144 4.91 -25.45 -2.27
C GLY A 144 5.67 -24.78 -1.13
N VAL A 145 6.52 -25.55 -0.44
CA VAL A 145 7.44 -25.03 0.57
C VAL A 145 8.73 -24.64 -0.14
N GLY A 146 9.16 -23.39 0.06
CA GLY A 146 10.19 -22.71 -0.73
C GLY A 146 11.64 -23.20 -0.56
N ASP A 147 12.53 -22.49 -1.26
CA ASP A 147 13.97 -22.70 -1.49
C ASP A 147 14.77 -23.21 -0.27
N GLY A 148 15.43 -24.38 -0.43
CA GLY A 148 16.17 -25.13 0.58
C GLY A 148 17.55 -24.58 0.92
N ARG A 149 17.67 -23.28 1.19
CA ARG A 149 18.93 -22.68 1.65
C ARG A 149 19.02 -22.73 3.18
N GLN A 150 20.15 -23.24 3.67
CA GLN A 150 20.41 -23.53 5.07
C GLN A 150 20.30 -22.26 5.95
N PRO A 151 19.55 -22.31 7.08
CA PRO A 151 19.42 -21.16 7.97
C PRO A 151 20.77 -20.81 8.62
N GLY A 152 21.12 -19.52 8.58
CA GLY A 152 22.28 -18.98 9.27
C GLY A 152 22.08 -18.95 10.79
N PRO A 153 23.15 -18.80 11.58
CA PRO A 153 23.08 -18.82 13.03
C PRO A 153 22.44 -17.51 13.55
N GLY A 154 21.13 -17.53 13.78
CA GLY A 154 20.38 -16.44 14.39
C GLY A 154 19.01 -16.96 14.84
N GLY A 155 18.82 -17.07 16.17
CA GLY A 155 17.64 -17.69 16.78
C GLY A 155 16.37 -16.84 16.75
N ASP A 156 15.24 -17.53 16.95
CA ASP A 156 13.91 -17.10 17.44
C ASP A 156 13.33 -15.72 17.03
N GLY A 157 13.83 -15.14 15.94
CA GLY A 157 13.28 -13.91 15.38
C GLY A 157 11.93 -14.17 14.75
N VAL A 158 10.96 -13.28 15.01
CA VAL A 158 9.68 -13.22 14.30
C VAL A 158 9.97 -13.26 12.79
N ILE A 159 9.64 -14.38 12.14
CA ILE A 159 9.91 -14.58 10.72
C ILE A 159 8.96 -13.66 9.96
N GLU A 160 9.52 -12.61 9.39
CA GLU A 160 8.75 -11.60 8.67
C GLU A 160 8.38 -12.12 7.29
N ARG A 161 7.07 -12.36 7.06
CA ARG A 161 6.54 -12.94 5.80
C ARG A 161 7.02 -12.19 4.55
N VAL A 162 7.20 -10.88 4.65
CA VAL A 162 7.77 -10.02 3.60
C VAL A 162 8.87 -9.17 4.25
N PRO A 163 10.12 -9.20 3.77
CA PRO A 163 11.19 -8.34 4.28
C PRO A 163 10.77 -6.87 4.30
N ARG A 164 11.15 -6.14 5.36
CA ARG A 164 10.76 -4.73 5.61
C ARG A 164 10.90 -3.85 4.38
N TRP A 165 12.09 -3.81 3.81
CA TRP A 165 12.40 -3.00 2.63
C TRP A 165 11.64 -3.42 1.36
N GLN A 166 11.11 -4.65 1.28
CA GLN A 166 10.29 -5.11 0.15
C GLN A 166 8.83 -4.70 0.26
N ARG A 167 8.30 -4.51 1.49
CA ARG A 167 6.91 -4.06 1.70
C ARG A 167 6.76 -2.54 1.71
N TRP A 168 7.85 -1.81 1.82
CA TRP A 168 7.81 -0.35 1.90
C TRP A 168 7.76 0.30 0.52
N LYS A 169 6.81 1.21 0.37
CA LYS A 169 6.67 2.04 -0.81
C LYS A 169 6.87 3.49 -0.44
N ILE A 170 7.97 4.09 -0.88
CA ILE A 170 8.27 5.49 -0.60
C ILE A 170 7.79 6.33 -1.78
N ARG A 171 6.89 7.27 -1.49
CA ARG A 171 6.37 8.27 -2.42
C ARG A 171 6.94 9.62 -2.07
N PHE A 172 7.45 10.32 -3.08
CA PHE A 172 7.87 11.69 -2.89
C PHE A 172 7.56 12.51 -4.14
N GLU A 173 6.88 13.63 -3.94
CA GLU A 173 6.54 14.61 -4.96
C GLU A 173 7.28 15.93 -4.65
N PRO A 174 8.59 16.00 -4.97
CA PRO A 174 9.36 17.21 -4.77
C PRO A 174 8.88 18.33 -5.68
N LYS A 175 8.91 19.57 -5.17
CA LYS A 175 8.59 20.78 -5.96
C LYS A 175 9.65 21.07 -7.03
N SER A 176 10.88 20.63 -6.80
CA SER A 176 12.00 20.80 -7.73
C SER A 176 12.98 19.62 -7.68
N PRO A 177 13.76 19.36 -8.75
CA PRO A 177 14.83 18.36 -8.72
C PRO A 177 15.89 18.62 -7.63
N ALA A 178 16.09 19.89 -7.26
CA ALA A 178 16.99 20.25 -6.18
C ALA A 178 16.47 19.79 -4.82
N ASP A 179 15.16 19.83 -4.60
CA ASP A 179 14.55 19.31 -3.36
C ASP A 179 14.69 17.80 -3.23
N PHE A 180 14.62 17.10 -4.36
CA PHE A 180 14.92 15.66 -4.42
C PHE A 180 16.36 15.35 -3.99
N ALA A 181 17.32 16.09 -4.53
CA ALA A 181 18.72 15.97 -4.15
C ALA A 181 18.96 16.28 -2.66
N LYS A 182 18.33 17.33 -2.12
CA LYS A 182 18.43 17.68 -0.69
C LYS A 182 17.86 16.59 0.21
N TRP A 183 16.72 16.01 -0.15
CA TRP A 183 16.13 14.90 0.60
C TRP A 183 17.06 13.69 0.66
N LEU A 184 17.62 13.29 -0.49
CA LEU A 184 18.59 12.19 -0.55
C LEU A 184 19.81 12.47 0.33
N ASP A 185 20.39 13.66 0.23
CA ASP A 185 21.59 14.02 1.00
C ASP A 185 21.31 14.14 2.51
N GLN A 186 20.15 14.68 2.91
CA GLN A 186 19.75 14.80 4.32
C GLN A 186 19.73 13.42 5.00
N TYR A 187 19.18 12.42 4.32
CA TYR A 187 19.07 11.06 4.83
C TYR A 187 20.21 10.13 4.40
N LYS A 188 21.24 10.67 3.74
CA LYS A 188 22.37 9.91 3.21
C LYS A 188 21.95 8.75 2.32
N ILE A 189 20.79 8.86 1.67
CA ILE A 189 20.28 7.88 0.72
C ILE A 189 21.15 7.97 -0.52
N ARG A 190 21.63 6.82 -0.98
CA ARG A 190 22.53 6.74 -2.12
C ARG A 190 21.82 6.17 -3.33
N ILE A 191 22.22 6.60 -4.52
CA ILE A 191 21.72 6.03 -5.78
C ILE A 191 22.75 5.03 -6.28
N GLY A 192 22.42 3.75 -6.29
CA GLY A 192 23.31 2.72 -6.78
C GLY A 192 22.85 2.13 -8.11
N VAL A 193 23.80 1.87 -8.99
CA VAL A 193 23.59 1.19 -10.27
C VAL A 193 24.39 -0.10 -10.24
N LEU A 194 23.71 -1.22 -10.48
CA LEU A 194 24.39 -2.50 -10.63
C LEU A 194 25.05 -2.54 -12.01
N GLY A 195 26.37 -2.56 -12.00
CA GLY A 195 27.19 -2.58 -13.21
C GLY A 195 27.25 -3.97 -13.84
N ARG A 196 27.53 -4.02 -15.14
CA ARG A 196 27.83 -5.27 -15.87
C ARG A 196 29.12 -5.96 -15.40
N ASP A 197 29.95 -5.24 -14.66
CA ASP A 197 31.19 -5.69 -14.02
C ASP A 197 30.94 -6.39 -12.66
N ASN A 198 29.68 -6.68 -12.33
CA ASN A 198 29.25 -7.29 -11.07
C ASN A 198 29.59 -6.45 -9.83
N LYS A 199 29.77 -5.14 -10.02
CA LYS A 199 30.01 -4.17 -8.95
C LYS A 199 28.83 -3.22 -8.81
N VAL A 200 28.70 -2.63 -7.63
CA VAL A 200 27.70 -1.59 -7.38
C VAL A 200 28.38 -0.23 -7.45
N HIS A 201 27.96 0.60 -8.40
CA HIS A 201 28.42 1.98 -8.52
C HIS A 201 27.43 2.89 -7.83
N VAL A 202 27.86 3.54 -6.76
CA VAL A 202 26.99 4.31 -5.87
C VAL A 202 27.34 5.79 -5.94
N ALA A 203 26.32 6.62 -6.16
CA ALA A 203 26.41 8.07 -6.18
C ALA A 203 25.76 8.69 -4.94
N TYR A 204 26.37 9.75 -4.42
CA TYR A 204 25.89 10.50 -3.25
C TYR A 204 26.39 11.96 -3.27
N GLY A 205 25.84 12.82 -2.40
CA GLY A 205 26.26 14.23 -2.31
C GLY A 205 25.76 15.06 -3.49
N PHE A 206 24.47 14.99 -3.79
CA PHE A 206 23.86 15.56 -4.99
C PHE A 206 23.71 17.09 -4.96
N THR A 207 23.71 17.70 -3.77
CA THR A 207 23.52 19.15 -3.56
C THR A 207 24.75 19.99 -3.89
N ASN A 208 25.97 19.44 -3.81
CA ASN A 208 27.24 20.16 -3.96
C ASN A 208 27.68 20.37 -5.43
N GLY A 209 26.75 20.36 -6.38
CA GLY A 209 27.02 20.60 -7.80
C GLY A 209 27.52 19.36 -8.56
N THR A 210 28.53 18.63 -8.04
CA THR A 210 29.04 17.37 -8.61
C THR A 210 28.85 16.21 -7.61
N PRO A 211 28.03 15.19 -7.94
CA PRO A 211 27.87 14.02 -7.09
C PRO A 211 29.18 13.24 -6.96
N GLN A 212 29.47 12.73 -5.77
CA GLN A 212 30.57 11.80 -5.54
C GLN A 212 30.15 10.40 -5.96
N VAL A 213 31.11 9.61 -6.45
CA VAL A 213 30.88 8.24 -6.93
C VAL A 213 31.87 7.29 -6.27
N GLU A 214 31.34 6.20 -5.76
CA GLU A 214 32.10 5.09 -5.18
C GLU A 214 31.75 3.80 -5.93
N THR A 215 32.72 2.90 -6.08
CA THR A 215 32.48 1.57 -6.62
C THR A 215 32.85 0.55 -5.55
N ALA A 216 31.91 -0.31 -5.20
CA ALA A 216 32.12 -1.33 -4.19
C ALA A 216 31.56 -2.68 -4.63
N GLU A 217 31.96 -3.73 -3.90
CA GLU A 217 31.38 -5.06 -4.04
C GLU A 217 29.93 -5.07 -3.53
N PRO A 218 29.01 -5.84 -4.15
CA PRO A 218 27.61 -5.92 -3.73
C PRO A 218 27.43 -6.26 -2.24
N ALA A 219 28.33 -7.08 -1.69
CA ALA A 219 28.31 -7.49 -0.29
C ALA A 219 28.34 -6.32 0.71
N VAL A 220 28.94 -5.18 0.35
CA VAL A 220 29.01 -3.99 1.21
C VAL A 220 27.64 -3.38 1.46
N TYR A 221 26.73 -3.50 0.49
CA TYR A 221 25.39 -2.90 0.53
C TYR A 221 24.27 -3.92 0.79
N ASN A 222 24.62 -5.18 1.11
CA ASN A 222 23.63 -6.22 1.42
C ASN A 222 22.83 -5.93 2.70
N SER A 223 23.41 -5.20 3.65
CA SER A 223 22.73 -4.81 4.88
C SER A 223 21.80 -3.61 4.70
N TRP A 224 21.96 -2.85 3.63
CA TRP A 224 21.17 -1.65 3.37
C TRP A 224 19.82 -2.02 2.77
N GLY A 225 18.79 -1.24 3.09
CA GLY A 225 17.50 -1.35 2.43
C GLY A 225 17.63 -0.95 0.96
N GLN A 226 17.08 -1.76 0.05
CA GLN A 226 17.16 -1.51 -1.40
C GLN A 226 15.76 -1.37 -1.96
N THR A 227 15.44 -0.21 -2.55
CA THR A 227 14.15 -0.04 -3.22
C THR A 227 14.28 0.49 -4.63
N LEU A 228 13.35 0.09 -5.48
CA LEU A 228 13.16 0.69 -6.78
C LEU A 228 12.31 1.96 -6.63
N PRO A 229 12.75 3.11 -7.17
CA PRO A 229 11.87 4.26 -7.29
C PRO A 229 10.79 3.91 -8.31
N ALA A 230 9.58 3.60 -7.84
CA ALA A 230 8.48 3.13 -8.69
C ALA A 230 7.37 4.17 -8.88
N ASP A 231 7.25 5.13 -7.96
CA ASP A 231 6.11 6.06 -7.92
C ASP A 231 6.50 7.51 -8.25
N GLY A 232 5.56 8.22 -8.88
CA GLY A 232 5.64 9.66 -9.11
C GLY A 232 6.84 10.09 -9.96
N PRO A 233 7.45 11.26 -9.67
CA PRO A 233 8.61 11.76 -10.42
C PRO A 233 9.94 11.09 -10.03
N MET A 234 9.96 10.29 -8.94
CA MET A 234 11.19 9.68 -8.41
C MET A 234 11.98 8.84 -9.43
N PRO A 235 11.37 7.99 -10.29
CA PRO A 235 12.13 7.18 -11.24
C PRO A 235 12.90 8.04 -12.23
N ALA A 236 12.29 9.13 -12.72
CA ALA A 236 12.92 10.06 -13.65
C ALA A 236 14.04 10.85 -12.95
N LEU A 237 13.76 11.42 -11.78
CA LEU A 237 14.73 12.20 -11.01
C LEU A 237 15.94 11.36 -10.57
N THR A 238 15.72 10.11 -10.17
CA THR A 238 16.80 9.18 -9.80
C THR A 238 17.69 8.88 -11.01
N LYS A 239 17.10 8.64 -12.19
CA LYS A 239 17.85 8.42 -13.42
C LYS A 239 18.64 9.67 -13.84
N ASP A 240 18.06 10.86 -13.69
CA ASP A 240 18.75 12.10 -14.04
C ASP A 240 19.92 12.40 -13.10
N LEU A 241 19.77 12.16 -11.79
CA LEU A 241 20.87 12.26 -10.83
C LEU A 241 21.95 11.20 -11.09
N ALA A 242 21.57 9.95 -11.37
CA ALA A 242 22.51 8.89 -11.75
C ALA A 242 23.25 9.20 -13.06
N ARG A 243 22.57 9.82 -14.04
CA ARG A 243 23.17 10.29 -15.30
C ARG A 243 24.17 11.41 -15.03
N LYS A 244 23.82 12.37 -14.16
CA LYS A 244 24.72 13.46 -13.75
C LYS A 244 25.96 12.95 -13.03
N ALA A 245 25.83 11.87 -12.25
CA ALA A 245 26.94 11.19 -11.59
C ALA A 245 27.75 10.28 -12.54
N GLY A 246 27.25 10.00 -13.74
CA GLY A 246 27.90 9.08 -14.69
C GLY A 246 27.74 7.59 -14.36
N THR A 247 27.02 7.23 -13.29
CA THR A 247 26.83 5.82 -12.88
C THR A 247 25.87 5.07 -13.78
N LEU A 248 24.90 5.76 -14.40
CA LEU A 248 23.89 5.13 -15.29
C LEU A 248 24.49 4.51 -16.56
N GLN A 249 25.72 4.87 -16.94
CA GLN A 249 26.41 4.24 -18.08
C GLN A 249 26.82 2.78 -17.79
N ARG A 250 26.85 2.39 -16.51
CA ARG A 250 27.33 1.07 -16.06
C ARG A 250 26.24 0.01 -16.06
N GLY A 251 24.97 0.42 -15.95
CA GLY A 251 23.82 -0.49 -15.90
C GLY A 251 22.49 0.23 -16.12
N PRO A 252 21.44 -0.52 -16.53
CA PRO A 252 20.14 0.07 -16.88
C PRO A 252 19.26 0.39 -15.67
N ILE A 253 19.54 -0.19 -14.51
CA ILE A 253 18.69 -0.09 -13.31
C ILE A 253 19.39 0.77 -12.26
N ALA A 254 18.71 1.82 -11.80
CA ALA A 254 19.12 2.65 -10.68
C ALA A 254 18.23 2.35 -9.47
N LEU A 255 18.86 1.97 -8.36
CA LEU A 255 18.25 1.64 -7.09
C LEU A 255 18.53 2.73 -6.07
N LEU A 256 17.63 2.87 -5.10
CA LEU A 256 17.85 3.69 -3.91
C LEU A 256 18.33 2.79 -2.77
N PHE A 257 19.46 3.14 -2.20
CA PHE A 257 20.07 2.47 -1.06
C PHE A 257 19.83 3.30 0.20
N TYR A 258 19.07 2.73 1.13
CA TYR A 258 18.73 3.33 2.42
C TYR A 258 19.69 2.81 3.48
N PRO A 259 20.37 3.70 4.21
CA PRO A 259 21.25 3.27 5.28
C PRO A 259 20.43 2.77 6.48
N ASN A 260 21.05 1.98 7.35
CA ASN A 260 20.38 1.26 8.44
C ASN A 260 19.63 2.19 9.40
N GLU A 261 20.10 3.42 9.59
CA GLU A 261 19.42 4.40 10.45
C GLU A 261 18.04 4.77 9.89
N ILE A 262 17.90 4.83 8.56
CA ILE A 262 16.63 5.12 7.91
C ILE A 262 15.71 3.90 7.92
N ASP A 263 16.27 2.70 7.75
CA ASP A 263 15.50 1.46 7.89
C ASP A 263 14.86 1.37 9.30
N GLN A 264 15.63 1.63 10.36
CA GLN A 264 15.12 1.67 11.74
C GLN A 264 14.07 2.77 11.94
N LEU A 265 14.27 3.95 11.36
CA LEU A 265 13.33 5.06 11.44
C LEU A 265 11.99 4.70 10.78
N LEU A 266 12.02 4.16 9.56
CA LEU A 266 10.83 3.76 8.82
C LEU A 266 10.08 2.63 9.54
N TYR A 267 10.80 1.67 10.10
CA TYR A 267 10.22 0.60 10.91
C TYR A 267 9.53 1.15 12.16
N THR A 268 10.14 2.10 12.86
CA THR A 268 9.56 2.73 14.05
C THR A 268 8.27 3.48 13.69
N LEU A 269 8.27 4.21 12.57
CA LEU A 269 7.08 4.89 12.07
C LEU A 269 5.95 3.93 11.68
N GLU A 270 6.30 2.83 10.99
CA GLU A 270 5.35 1.77 10.62
C GLU A 270 4.70 1.14 11.85
N LYS A 271 5.51 0.79 12.85
CA LYS A 271 5.02 0.19 14.10
C LYS A 271 4.11 1.15 14.86
N ALA A 272 4.50 2.41 14.99
CA ALA A 272 3.70 3.41 15.69
C ALA A 272 2.37 3.71 14.98
N HIS A 273 2.36 3.72 13.64
CA HIS A 273 1.13 3.86 12.88
C HIS A 273 0.20 2.65 13.08
N MET A 274 0.75 1.43 13.09
CA MET A 274 0.00 0.20 13.36
C MET A 274 -0.59 0.19 14.78
N GLU A 275 0.15 0.64 15.80
CA GLU A 275 -0.34 0.73 17.19
C GLU A 275 -1.51 1.71 17.34
N LYS A 276 -1.51 2.80 16.57
CA LYS A 276 -2.63 3.76 16.53
C LYS A 276 -3.81 3.27 15.71
N SER A 277 -3.57 2.36 14.77
CA SER A 277 -4.63 1.81 13.93
C SER A 277 -5.58 0.93 14.75
N ASN A 278 -6.88 0.97 14.45
CA ASN A 278 -7.90 0.23 15.19
C ASN A 278 -7.93 -1.28 14.82
N HIS A 279 -6.81 -1.82 14.35
CA HIS A 279 -6.69 -3.21 13.92
C HIS A 279 -6.51 -4.14 15.13
N LYS A 280 -7.20 -5.29 15.07
CA LYS A 280 -7.25 -6.28 16.16
C LYS A 280 -5.92 -6.99 16.46
N SER A 281 -4.92 -6.83 15.60
CA SER A 281 -3.63 -7.51 15.69
C SER A 281 -2.51 -6.53 15.36
N HIS A 282 -1.69 -6.21 16.36
CA HIS A 282 -0.49 -5.38 16.21
C HIS A 282 0.73 -6.22 15.83
N ASP A 283 0.53 -7.15 14.89
CA ASP A 283 1.58 -8.05 14.40
C ASP A 283 2.13 -7.52 13.07
N ALA A 284 3.43 -7.26 13.02
CA ALA A 284 4.13 -6.78 11.83
C ALA A 284 4.00 -7.75 10.63
N ASN A 285 3.81 -9.06 10.89
CA ASN A 285 3.65 -10.07 9.84
C ASN A 285 2.34 -9.96 9.07
N LYS A 286 1.37 -9.19 9.59
CA LYS A 286 0.11 -8.93 8.91
C LYS A 286 0.19 -7.75 7.96
N ILE A 287 1.28 -6.99 7.99
CA ILE A 287 1.50 -5.86 7.10
C ILE A 287 1.91 -6.38 5.72
N ARG A 288 1.10 -6.05 4.72
CA ARG A 288 1.37 -6.38 3.32
C ARG A 288 2.17 -5.29 2.62
N GLU A 289 1.78 -4.04 2.84
CA GLU A 289 2.37 -2.87 2.18
C GLU A 289 2.25 -1.66 3.10
N THR A 290 3.33 -0.90 3.25
CA THR A 290 3.32 0.40 3.96
C THR A 290 3.78 1.48 3.01
N VAL A 291 2.93 2.48 2.81
CA VAL A 291 3.19 3.62 1.93
C VAL A 291 3.65 4.79 2.78
N PHE A 292 4.92 5.18 2.60
CA PHE A 292 5.48 6.38 3.19
C PHE A 292 5.42 7.52 2.20
N THR A 293 5.07 8.72 2.67
CA THR A 293 5.29 9.96 1.93
C THR A 293 6.37 10.79 2.60
N VAL A 294 7.02 11.63 1.81
CA VAL A 294 8.00 12.59 2.29
C VAL A 294 7.38 13.98 2.24
N VAL A 295 7.30 14.64 3.40
CA VAL A 295 6.82 16.02 3.52
C VAL A 295 7.95 16.95 3.89
N GLN A 296 7.90 18.18 3.39
CA GLN A 296 8.84 19.23 3.75
C GLN A 296 8.40 19.89 5.06
N ASP A 297 9.33 20.02 6.00
CA ASP A 297 9.19 20.72 7.29
C ASP A 297 10.15 21.93 7.35
N SER A 298 10.00 22.75 8.37
CA SER A 298 10.87 23.89 8.71
C SER A 298 12.35 23.50 8.84
N SER A 299 12.64 22.28 9.28
CA SER A 299 14.00 21.76 9.50
C SER A 299 14.53 20.88 8.36
N GLY A 300 13.73 20.59 7.32
CA GLY A 300 14.15 19.72 6.22
C GLY A 300 13.02 18.86 5.66
N TYR A 301 13.27 17.57 5.47
CA TYR A 301 12.27 16.58 5.04
C TYR A 301 11.97 15.62 6.19
N ARG A 302 10.74 15.10 6.24
CA ARG A 302 10.34 14.04 7.17
C ARG A 302 9.46 12.98 6.51
N PHE A 303 9.61 11.74 6.96
CA PHE A 303 8.77 10.61 6.54
C PHE A 303 7.47 10.60 7.33
N VAL A 304 6.37 10.26 6.64
CA VAL A 304 5.03 10.10 7.21
C VAL A 304 4.41 8.86 6.59
N VAL A 305 3.74 8.04 7.39
CA VAL A 305 2.95 6.91 6.90
C VAL A 305 1.62 7.45 6.37
N VAL A 306 1.29 7.15 5.12
CA VAL A 306 0.02 7.58 4.48
C VAL A 306 -1.00 6.46 4.48
N ASP A 307 -0.54 5.25 4.18
CA ASP A 307 -1.41 4.10 4.02
C ASP A 307 -0.66 2.85 4.47
N GLN A 308 -1.40 1.93 5.08
CA GLN A 308 -0.87 0.66 5.55
C GLN A 308 -1.91 -0.42 5.26
N LYS A 309 -1.54 -1.34 4.36
CA LYS A 309 -2.41 -2.44 3.96
C LYS A 309 -2.04 -3.69 4.71
N TYR A 310 -3.06 -4.37 5.17
CA TYR A 310 -2.95 -5.64 5.89
C TYR A 310 -3.47 -6.79 5.02
N PHE A 311 -3.07 -8.02 5.35
CA PHE A 311 -3.63 -9.25 4.76
C PHE A 311 -5.04 -9.56 5.25
#